data_AF-A0A961BK59-F1
#
_entry.id   AF-A0A961BK59-F1
#
_cell.length_a   1.000
_cell.length_b   1.000
_cell.length_c   1.000
_cell.angle_alpha   90.00
_cell.angle_beta   90.00
_cell.angle_gamma   90.00
#
_symmetry.space_group_name_H-M   'P 1'
#
loop_
_entity.id
_entity.type
_entity.pdbx_description
1 polymer ?
#
loop_
_entity_poly.entity_id
_entity_poly.type
_entity_poly.pdbx_seq_one_letter_code
_entity_poly.pdbx_strand_id
1 'polypeptide(L)'
;MKSPGIFLTALLVMAFDHAGAAPPTVRLGPVRRVFHNGEHNAFTDLCRFHDALYLTFRSCPDGHMVHPTAATIILRSRDEGATWEPIHRFSVKDRDTRDPHFLVFQDQLFVYTGTWWSGPTTLPREEYDLNKHLGYAVRSDDGAKWSDPVMLEGTFGHYIWRAATTGGKAYLCGRRKPGFEIGPKGEGDKVQSLMLESDDGLVWKKRAYFQETGGDETAFLFT
;
A
#
# COMPACT_ATOMS: atom_id res chain seq x y z
N MET A 1 48.36 -22.63 -45.76
CA MET A 1 47.45 -21.46 -45.82
C MET A 1 46.10 -21.92 -45.31
N LYS A 2 45.67 -21.45 -44.12
CA LYS A 2 44.45 -21.91 -43.43
C LYS A 2 43.23 -21.14 -43.97
N SER A 3 42.16 -21.86 -44.34
CA SER A 3 40.84 -21.28 -44.62
C SER A 3 40.06 -21.13 -43.31
N PRO A 4 39.34 -20.02 -43.05
CA PRO A 4 38.59 -19.84 -41.81
C PRO A 4 37.21 -20.50 -41.93
N GLY A 5 36.88 -21.35 -40.95
CA GLY A 5 35.54 -21.92 -40.79
C GLY A 5 34.60 -20.90 -40.15
N ILE A 6 33.45 -20.66 -40.80
CA ILE A 6 32.35 -19.85 -40.28
C ILE A 6 31.54 -20.73 -39.33
N PHE A 7 31.51 -20.36 -38.04
CA PHE A 7 30.58 -20.92 -37.06
C PHE A 7 29.27 -20.13 -37.13
N LEU A 8 28.18 -20.78 -37.55
CA LEU A 8 26.84 -20.23 -37.54
C LEU A 8 26.22 -20.51 -36.17
N THR A 9 26.14 -19.51 -35.31
CA THR A 9 25.43 -19.60 -34.03
C THR A 9 23.94 -19.50 -34.30
N ALA A 10 23.22 -20.62 -34.20
CA ALA A 10 21.77 -20.63 -34.23
C ALA A 10 21.21 -20.01 -32.94
N LEU A 11 20.58 -18.84 -33.05
CA LEU A 11 19.86 -18.19 -31.97
C LEU A 11 18.49 -18.87 -31.85
N LEU A 12 18.31 -19.69 -30.81
CA LEU A 12 17.01 -20.30 -30.50
C LEU A 12 16.13 -19.23 -29.85
N VAL A 13 15.25 -18.61 -30.63
CA VAL A 13 14.20 -17.74 -30.09
C VAL A 13 13.09 -18.64 -29.55
N MET A 14 13.04 -18.84 -28.24
CA MET A 14 11.86 -19.39 -27.59
C MET A 14 10.78 -18.31 -27.60
N ALA A 15 9.83 -18.42 -28.52
CA ALA A 15 8.59 -17.66 -28.46
C ALA A 15 7.82 -18.14 -27.23
N PHE A 16 7.67 -17.28 -26.22
CA PHE A 16 6.69 -17.51 -25.16
C PHE A 16 5.30 -17.30 -25.76
N ASP A 17 4.63 -18.40 -26.09
CA ASP A 17 3.22 -18.41 -26.43
C ASP A 17 2.42 -18.10 -25.14
N HIS A 18 2.22 -16.82 -24.86
CA HIS A 18 1.16 -16.41 -23.93
C HIS A 18 -0.15 -16.50 -24.71
N ALA A 19 -0.66 -17.72 -24.88
CA ALA A 19 -1.99 -17.96 -25.41
C ALA A 19 -2.98 -17.20 -24.51
N GLY A 20 -3.45 -16.05 -25.00
CA GLY A 20 -4.35 -15.16 -24.28
C GLY A 20 -5.64 -15.89 -23.98
N ALA A 21 -5.76 -16.43 -22.77
CA ALA A 21 -7.01 -16.95 -22.26
C ALA A 21 -8.08 -15.84 -22.40
N ALA A 22 -9.27 -16.21 -22.89
CA ALA A 22 -10.38 -15.28 -22.90
C ALA A 22 -10.59 -14.74 -21.47
N PRO A 23 -10.82 -13.42 -21.30
CA PRO A 23 -11.02 -12.85 -19.98
C PRO A 23 -12.17 -13.57 -19.28
N PRO A 24 -12.08 -13.78 -17.95
CA PRO A 24 -13.13 -14.48 -17.23
C PRO A 24 -14.46 -13.74 -17.39
N THR A 25 -15.55 -14.50 -17.59
CA THR A 25 -16.89 -13.92 -17.62
C THR A 25 -17.26 -13.47 -16.21
N VAL A 26 -17.39 -12.16 -15.99
CA VAL A 26 -17.80 -11.58 -14.71
C VAL A 26 -19.31 -11.38 -14.70
N ARG A 27 -19.99 -11.90 -13.68
CA ARG A 27 -21.40 -11.58 -13.40
C ARG A 27 -21.47 -10.63 -12.22
N LEU A 28 -22.15 -9.50 -12.40
CA LEU A 28 -22.40 -8.56 -11.32
C LEU A 28 -23.55 -9.08 -10.45
N GLY A 29 -23.26 -9.25 -9.15
CA GLY A 29 -24.28 -9.48 -8.13
C GLY A 29 -24.96 -8.18 -7.69
N PRO A 30 -25.85 -8.26 -6.69
CA PRO A 30 -26.48 -7.08 -6.09
C PRO A 30 -25.44 -6.11 -5.51
N VAL A 31 -25.63 -4.82 -5.76
CA VAL A 31 -24.83 -3.75 -5.12
C VAL A 31 -25.39 -3.50 -3.73
N ARG A 32 -24.53 -3.59 -2.71
CA ARG A 32 -24.89 -3.39 -1.30
C ARG A 32 -23.96 -2.37 -0.67
N ARG A 33 -24.52 -1.46 0.13
CA ARG A 33 -23.74 -0.52 0.92
C ARG A 33 -23.17 -1.25 2.14
N VAL A 34 -21.85 -1.37 2.20
CA VAL A 34 -21.13 -2.01 3.32
C VAL A 34 -21.09 -1.11 4.55
N PHE A 35 -20.84 0.19 4.38
CA PHE A 35 -20.65 1.13 5.48
C PHE A 35 -21.08 2.55 5.10
N HIS A 36 -21.53 3.31 6.09
CA HIS A 36 -21.77 4.75 6.00
C HIS A 36 -21.86 5.36 7.40
N ASN A 37 -21.22 6.50 7.59
CA ASN A 37 -21.23 7.32 8.80
C ASN A 37 -21.34 8.83 8.51
N GLY A 38 -21.65 9.21 7.26
CA GLY A 38 -21.68 10.60 6.83
C GLY A 38 -20.30 11.25 6.60
N GLU A 39 -19.20 10.58 6.91
CA GLU A 39 -17.84 11.06 6.70
C GLU A 39 -17.36 10.78 5.25
N HIS A 40 -16.25 11.41 4.85
CA HIS A 40 -15.59 11.06 3.60
C HIS A 40 -14.80 9.75 3.76
N ASN A 41 -15.35 8.67 3.18
CA ASN A 41 -14.74 7.34 3.18
C ASN A 41 -14.03 7.06 1.85
N ALA A 42 -12.75 6.68 1.89
CA ALA A 42 -11.95 6.43 0.68
C ALA A 42 -10.78 5.47 0.93
N PHE A 43 -10.12 5.09 -0.17
CA PHE A 43 -8.87 4.33 -0.17
C PHE A 43 -9.05 2.94 0.45
N THR A 44 -9.98 2.18 -0.13
CA THR A 44 -10.40 0.90 0.39
C THR A 44 -9.44 -0.21 0.00
N ASP A 45 -9.13 -1.10 0.95
CA ASP A 45 -8.50 -2.40 0.68
C ASP A 45 -9.34 -3.54 1.27
N LEU A 46 -9.18 -4.74 0.71
CA LEU A 46 -9.90 -5.96 1.07
C LEU A 46 -8.94 -7.15 1.03
N CYS A 47 -8.93 -7.96 2.08
CA CYS A 47 -8.23 -9.24 2.08
C CYS A 47 -9.03 -10.33 2.79
N ARG A 48 -8.65 -11.59 2.56
CA ARG A 48 -9.03 -12.70 3.44
C ARG A 48 -7.91 -12.95 4.42
N PHE A 49 -8.25 -13.16 5.68
CA PHE A 49 -7.34 -13.62 6.72
C PHE A 49 -8.06 -14.68 7.54
N HIS A 50 -7.46 -15.86 7.64
CA HIS A 50 -8.11 -17.08 8.15
C HIS A 50 -9.47 -17.32 7.47
N ASP A 51 -10.54 -17.45 8.27
CA ASP A 51 -11.90 -17.77 7.83
C ASP A 51 -12.77 -16.55 7.51
N ALA A 52 -12.22 -15.33 7.55
CA ALA A 52 -12.99 -14.10 7.42
C ALA A 52 -12.43 -13.14 6.35
N LEU A 53 -13.32 -12.29 5.82
CA LEU A 53 -12.96 -11.15 5.00
C LEU A 53 -12.75 -9.90 5.87
N TYR A 54 -11.74 -9.12 5.54
CA TYR A 54 -11.40 -7.87 6.20
C TYR A 54 -11.38 -6.75 5.19
N LEU A 55 -12.00 -5.63 5.54
CA LEU A 55 -12.08 -4.43 4.71
C LEU A 55 -11.57 -3.24 5.51
N THR A 56 -10.71 -2.42 4.93
CA THR A 56 -10.20 -1.20 5.57
C THR A 56 -10.34 -0.01 4.64
N PHE A 57 -10.47 1.18 5.23
CA PHE A 57 -10.55 2.45 4.52
C PHE A 57 -10.24 3.60 5.47
N ARG A 58 -9.87 4.74 4.89
CA ARG A 58 -9.81 6.02 5.60
C ARG A 58 -11.22 6.60 5.72
N SER A 59 -11.55 7.09 6.91
CA SER A 59 -12.77 7.85 7.24
C SER A 59 -12.37 9.20 7.82
N CYS A 60 -12.89 10.30 7.26
CA CYS A 60 -12.58 11.64 7.76
C CYS A 60 -13.82 12.55 7.77
N PRO A 61 -14.17 13.16 8.92
CA PRO A 61 -15.33 14.06 9.01
C PRO A 61 -15.13 15.38 8.26
N ASP A 62 -13.88 15.84 8.11
CA ASP A 62 -13.55 17.12 7.48
C ASP A 62 -13.35 17.01 5.95
N GLY A 63 -13.44 15.79 5.40
CA GLY A 63 -13.50 15.56 3.96
C GLY A 63 -12.28 14.89 3.35
N HIS A 64 -12.05 15.20 2.07
CA HIS A 64 -11.05 14.53 1.25
C HIS A 64 -9.61 14.95 1.54
N MET A 65 -9.41 16.19 2.01
CA MET A 65 -8.09 16.80 2.15
C MET A 65 -7.32 16.18 3.34
N VAL A 66 -6.13 16.69 3.62
CA VAL A 66 -5.26 16.18 4.69
C VAL A 66 -5.67 16.79 6.04
N HIS A 67 -6.24 15.97 6.91
CA HIS A 67 -6.77 16.38 8.22
C HIS A 67 -6.28 15.48 9.37
N PRO A 68 -5.98 16.04 10.55
CA PRO A 68 -5.61 15.25 11.74
C PRO A 68 -6.80 14.48 12.34
N THR A 69 -8.01 14.74 11.85
CA THR A 69 -9.25 14.05 12.26
C THR A 69 -9.50 12.77 11.46
N ALA A 70 -8.69 12.48 10.45
CA ALA A 70 -8.79 11.25 9.68
C ALA A 70 -8.43 10.03 10.53
N ALA A 71 -9.23 8.97 10.40
CA ALA A 71 -9.01 7.70 11.05
C ALA A 71 -9.10 6.57 10.03
N THR A 72 -8.35 5.51 10.25
CA THR A 72 -8.52 4.25 9.53
C THR A 72 -9.53 3.38 10.27
N ILE A 73 -10.49 2.82 9.54
CA ILE A 73 -11.49 1.87 10.05
C ILE A 73 -11.20 0.49 9.46
N ILE A 74 -11.40 -0.55 10.26
CA ILE A 74 -11.32 -1.95 9.85
C ILE A 74 -12.66 -2.62 10.14
N LEU A 75 -13.23 -3.24 9.12
CA LEU A 75 -14.44 -4.06 9.19
C LEU A 75 -14.08 -5.53 8.97
N ARG A 76 -14.90 -6.41 9.53
CA ARG A 76 -14.83 -7.87 9.31
C ARG A 76 -16.16 -8.41 8.81
N SER A 77 -16.10 -9.41 7.95
CA SER A 77 -17.24 -10.24 7.55
C SER A 77 -16.90 -11.72 7.74
N ARG A 78 -17.83 -12.46 8.34
CA ARG A 78 -17.73 -13.93 8.56
C ARG A 78 -18.66 -14.74 7.66
N ASP A 79 -19.38 -14.06 6.78
CA ASP A 79 -20.45 -14.62 5.94
C ASP A 79 -20.27 -14.19 4.48
N GLU A 80 -19.01 -14.23 4.00
CA GLU A 80 -18.64 -13.97 2.61
C GLU A 80 -19.09 -12.59 2.10
N GLY A 81 -19.02 -11.58 2.96
CA GLY A 81 -19.34 -10.19 2.65
C GLY A 81 -20.82 -9.84 2.72
N ALA A 82 -21.68 -10.73 3.23
CA ALA A 82 -23.11 -10.46 3.38
C ALA A 82 -23.41 -9.48 4.52
N THR A 83 -22.68 -9.56 5.63
CA THR A 83 -22.71 -8.62 6.76
C THR A 83 -21.30 -8.17 7.15
N TRP A 84 -21.20 -6.96 7.69
CA TRP A 84 -19.93 -6.32 8.05
C TRP A 84 -20.04 -5.67 9.43
N GLU A 85 -19.06 -5.92 10.28
CA GLU A 85 -18.95 -5.33 11.62
C GLU A 85 -17.68 -4.48 11.73
N PRO A 86 -17.73 -3.25 12.26
CA PRO A 86 -16.52 -2.51 12.62
C PRO A 86 -15.81 -3.18 13.80
N ILE A 87 -14.55 -3.55 13.61
CA ILE A 87 -13.75 -4.25 14.63
C ILE A 87 -12.61 -3.41 15.20
N HIS A 88 -12.17 -2.39 14.47
CA HIS A 88 -11.09 -1.51 14.91
C HIS A 88 -11.17 -0.15 14.22
N ARG A 89 -10.71 0.88 14.93
CA ARG A 89 -10.55 2.25 14.42
C ARG A 89 -9.32 2.84 15.10
N PHE A 90 -8.44 3.45 14.32
CA PHE A 90 -7.26 4.13 14.86
C PHE A 90 -6.95 5.42 14.11
N SER A 91 -6.25 6.31 14.81
CA SER A 91 -5.67 7.54 14.28
C SER A 91 -4.26 7.70 14.83
N VAL A 92 -3.49 8.61 14.22
CA VAL A 92 -2.17 9.00 14.71
C VAL A 92 -2.20 10.49 14.98
N LYS A 93 -1.77 10.90 16.17
CA LYS A 93 -1.83 12.30 16.60
C LYS A 93 -1.20 13.23 15.56
N ASP A 94 -1.92 14.29 15.21
CA ASP A 94 -1.51 15.35 14.26
C ASP A 94 -1.20 14.85 12.84
N ARG A 95 -1.72 13.68 12.47
CA ARG A 95 -1.48 13.05 11.17
C ARG A 95 -2.77 12.53 10.56
N ASP A 96 -2.86 12.64 9.24
CA ASP A 96 -3.88 11.98 8.45
C ASP A 96 -3.47 10.52 8.21
N THR A 97 -4.25 9.55 8.70
CA THR A 97 -4.03 8.10 8.44
C THR A 97 -4.55 7.73 7.06
N ARG A 98 -3.68 7.89 6.07
CA ARG A 98 -4.04 7.92 4.66
C ARG A 98 -3.73 6.59 3.98
N ASP A 99 -4.59 6.21 3.03
CA ASP A 99 -4.43 5.06 2.15
C ASP A 99 -4.03 3.75 2.87
N PRO A 100 -4.92 3.19 3.72
CA PRO A 100 -4.65 1.94 4.43
C PRO A 100 -4.69 0.72 3.50
N HIS A 101 -3.75 -0.20 3.68
CA HIS A 101 -3.60 -1.43 2.90
C HIS A 101 -3.30 -2.63 3.80
N PHE A 102 -3.83 -3.79 3.45
CA PHE A 102 -3.58 -5.04 4.18
C PHE A 102 -2.30 -5.73 3.73
N LEU A 103 -1.69 -6.47 4.65
CA LEU A 103 -0.75 -7.53 4.36
C LEU A 103 -0.99 -8.69 5.33
N VAL A 104 -1.19 -9.90 4.79
CA VAL A 104 -1.08 -11.12 5.57
C VAL A 104 0.38 -11.57 5.51
N PHE A 105 1.05 -11.57 6.66
CA PHE A 105 2.48 -11.89 6.75
C PHE A 105 2.78 -12.63 8.04
N GLN A 106 3.48 -13.75 7.93
CA GLN A 106 3.85 -14.61 9.07
C GLN A 106 2.66 -14.98 9.97
N ASP A 107 1.53 -15.33 9.35
CA ASP A 107 0.25 -15.64 10.03
C ASP A 107 -0.33 -14.49 10.88
N GLN A 108 0.09 -13.27 10.61
CA GLN A 108 -0.47 -12.06 11.21
C GLN A 108 -1.12 -11.20 10.13
N LEU A 109 -2.14 -10.45 10.53
CA LEU A 109 -2.79 -9.45 9.68
C LEU A 109 -2.27 -8.06 10.03
N PHE A 110 -1.62 -7.41 9.08
CA PHE A 110 -1.18 -6.02 9.18
C PHE A 110 -2.11 -5.10 8.39
N VAL A 111 -2.32 -3.89 8.91
CA VAL A 111 -2.81 -2.75 8.13
C VAL A 111 -1.73 -1.68 8.14
N TYR A 112 -1.17 -1.40 6.96
CA TYR A 112 -0.20 -0.33 6.74
C TYR A 112 -0.90 0.91 6.22
N THR A 113 -0.56 2.08 6.76
CA THR A 113 -1.05 3.38 6.28
C THR A 113 0.10 4.35 6.16
N GLY A 114 0.16 5.07 5.04
CA GLY A 114 0.99 6.27 4.96
C GLY A 114 0.35 7.36 5.81
N THR A 115 1.06 7.90 6.79
CA THR A 115 0.51 8.97 7.62
C THR A 115 1.09 10.32 7.22
N TRP A 116 0.23 11.26 6.84
CA TRP A 116 0.66 12.59 6.39
C TRP A 116 0.65 13.54 7.58
N TRP A 117 1.80 14.10 7.95
CA TRP A 117 1.84 15.14 8.99
C TRP A 117 1.02 16.37 8.58
N SER A 118 -0.07 16.60 9.30
CA SER A 118 -0.94 17.77 9.13
C SER A 118 -0.70 18.84 10.18
N GLY A 119 -0.12 18.47 11.33
CA GLY A 119 -0.16 19.31 12.51
C GLY A 119 -1.54 19.25 13.18
N PRO A 120 -1.83 20.17 14.12
CA PRO A 120 -3.06 20.14 14.92
C PRO A 120 -4.32 20.52 14.13
N THR A 121 -4.18 21.00 12.89
CA THR A 121 -5.28 21.47 12.03
C THR A 121 -5.16 20.89 10.62
N THR A 122 -6.16 21.15 9.78
CA THR A 122 -6.11 20.89 8.34
C THR A 122 -4.81 21.44 7.73
N LEU A 123 -4.11 20.62 6.95
CA LEU A 123 -2.91 21.05 6.26
C LEU A 123 -3.28 21.87 5.02
N PRO A 124 -2.77 23.11 4.87
CA PRO A 124 -2.95 23.89 3.65
C PRO A 124 -2.32 23.18 2.44
N ARG A 125 -2.95 23.29 1.27
CA ARG A 125 -2.56 22.52 0.07
C ARG A 125 -1.16 22.89 -0.44
N GLU A 126 -0.77 24.15 -0.27
CA GLU A 126 0.54 24.72 -0.58
C GLU A 126 1.66 24.14 0.30
N GLU A 127 1.31 23.58 1.46
CA GLU A 127 2.24 22.95 2.39
C GLU A 127 2.36 21.43 2.19
N TYR A 128 1.72 20.87 1.17
CA TYR A 128 1.79 19.43 0.90
C TYR A 128 3.19 19.05 0.44
N ASP A 129 3.79 18.09 1.13
CA ASP A 129 5.10 17.56 0.82
C ASP A 129 5.16 16.07 1.15
N LEU A 130 5.65 15.24 0.21
CA LEU A 130 5.94 13.81 0.43
C LEU A 130 6.83 13.58 1.65
N ASN A 131 7.75 14.50 1.95
CA ASN A 131 8.64 14.41 3.11
C ASN A 131 7.89 14.47 4.45
N LYS A 132 6.61 14.86 4.46
CA LYS A 132 5.75 14.83 5.66
C LYS A 132 5.13 13.45 5.94
N HIS A 133 5.33 12.48 5.05
CA HIS A 133 4.87 11.10 5.26
C HIS A 133 5.74 10.32 6.23
N LEU A 134 5.08 9.44 6.97
CA LEU A 134 5.67 8.41 7.81
C LEU A 134 4.72 7.22 7.85
N GLY A 135 5.21 6.01 7.63
CA GLY A 135 4.39 4.82 7.69
C GLY A 135 4.01 4.45 9.12
N TYR A 136 2.79 3.97 9.31
CA TYR A 136 2.33 3.31 10.54
C TYR A 136 1.66 1.98 10.22
N ALA A 137 1.66 1.07 11.19
CA ALA A 137 0.89 -0.16 11.15
C ALA A 137 0.09 -0.38 12.42
N VAL A 138 -1.03 -1.08 12.28
CA VAL A 138 -1.62 -1.89 13.35
C VAL A 138 -1.57 -3.35 12.91
N ARG A 139 -1.47 -4.28 13.86
CA ARG A 139 -1.44 -5.72 13.57
C ARG A 139 -2.37 -6.51 14.47
N SER A 140 -2.75 -7.68 14.00
CA SER A 140 -3.57 -8.64 14.73
C SER A 140 -3.10 -10.07 14.45
N ASP A 141 -3.08 -10.89 15.51
CA ASP A 141 -2.77 -12.33 15.42
C ASP A 141 -4.03 -13.15 15.13
N ASP A 142 -5.20 -12.65 15.54
CA ASP A 142 -6.49 -13.37 15.52
C ASP A 142 -7.57 -12.66 14.68
N GLY A 143 -7.23 -11.50 14.10
CA GLY A 143 -8.16 -10.63 13.39
C GLY A 143 -9.30 -10.06 14.26
N ALA A 144 -9.15 -10.07 15.58
CA ALA A 144 -10.12 -9.55 16.54
C ALA A 144 -9.50 -8.52 17.48
N LYS A 145 -8.30 -8.79 18.01
CA LYS A 145 -7.54 -7.87 18.86
C LYS A 145 -6.43 -7.23 18.06
N TRP A 146 -6.36 -5.91 18.14
CA TRP A 146 -5.43 -5.11 17.36
C TRP A 146 -4.45 -4.40 18.29
N SER A 147 -3.21 -4.26 17.84
CA SER A 147 -2.22 -3.44 18.51
C SER A 147 -2.57 -1.96 18.44
N ASP A 148 -1.95 -1.14 19.29
CA ASP A 148 -1.86 0.29 19.04
C ASP A 148 -1.07 0.58 17.75
N PRO A 149 -1.23 1.77 17.14
CA PRO A 149 -0.45 2.17 15.98
C PRO A 149 1.06 2.20 16.28
N VAL A 150 1.83 1.46 15.49
CA VAL A 150 3.29 1.39 15.56
C VAL A 150 3.89 2.11 14.36
N MET A 151 4.88 2.97 14.62
CA MET A 151 5.63 3.64 13.56
C MET A 151 6.49 2.63 12.79
N LEU A 152 6.54 2.78 11.46
CA LEU A 152 7.35 1.93 10.59
C LEU A 152 8.74 2.54 10.39
N GLU A 153 9.73 1.95 11.04
CA GLU A 153 11.12 2.39 10.91
C GLU A 153 11.60 2.31 9.46
N GLY A 154 12.34 3.33 9.02
CA GLY A 154 12.86 3.41 7.65
C GLY A 154 11.87 3.92 6.58
N THR A 155 10.66 4.31 6.97
CA THR A 155 9.64 4.83 6.03
C THR A 155 9.47 6.35 6.05
N PHE A 156 10.22 7.08 6.90
CA PHE A 156 10.15 8.54 6.95
C PHE A 156 10.39 9.17 5.57
N GLY A 157 9.55 10.12 5.18
CA GLY A 157 9.57 10.80 3.88
C GLY A 157 9.22 9.92 2.69
N HIS A 158 8.72 8.71 2.92
CA HIS A 158 8.18 7.83 1.89
C HIS A 158 6.66 7.78 2.02
N TYR A 159 5.97 8.11 0.95
CA TYR A 159 4.57 7.76 0.82
C TYR A 159 4.49 6.28 0.47
N ILE A 160 4.13 5.48 1.47
CA ILE A 160 4.09 4.03 1.33
C ILE A 160 2.82 3.57 0.61
N TRP A 161 2.94 2.53 -0.22
CA TRP A 161 1.82 1.95 -0.96
C TRP A 161 1.89 0.42 -0.98
N ARG A 162 0.73 -0.20 -0.71
CA ARG A 162 0.42 -1.65 -0.66
C ARG A 162 1.62 -2.60 -0.59
N ALA A 163 1.76 -3.28 0.55
CA ALA A 163 2.77 -4.32 0.69
C ALA A 163 2.38 -5.63 -0.01
N ALA A 164 3.37 -6.44 -0.35
CA ALA A 164 3.24 -7.83 -0.76
C ALA A 164 4.35 -8.67 -0.10
N THR A 165 4.24 -10.00 -0.13
CA THR A 165 5.25 -10.88 0.47
C THR A 165 5.68 -11.96 -0.50
N THR A 166 6.98 -12.31 -0.45
CA THR A 166 7.55 -13.48 -1.13
C THR A 166 8.81 -13.92 -0.39
N GLY A 167 9.13 -15.22 -0.42
CA GLY A 167 10.35 -15.76 0.19
C GLY A 167 10.51 -15.46 1.68
N GLY A 168 9.40 -15.37 2.43
CA GLY A 168 9.41 -15.07 3.87
C GLY A 168 9.68 -13.61 4.24
N LYS A 169 9.70 -12.70 3.26
CA LYS A 169 9.94 -11.26 3.45
C LYS A 169 8.75 -10.44 2.98
N ALA A 170 8.57 -9.26 3.56
CA ALA A 170 7.58 -8.28 3.11
C ALA A 170 8.26 -7.21 2.25
N TYR A 171 7.56 -6.72 1.22
CA TYR A 171 8.00 -5.70 0.30
C TYR A 171 6.94 -4.61 0.17
N LEU A 172 7.36 -3.34 0.20
CA LEU A 172 6.47 -2.17 0.21
C LEU A 172 6.97 -1.13 -0.78
N CYS A 173 6.07 -0.50 -1.52
CA CYS A 173 6.43 0.64 -2.35
C CYS A 173 6.65 1.85 -1.44
N GLY A 174 7.77 2.54 -1.59
CA GLY A 174 8.05 3.82 -0.96
C GLY A 174 8.25 4.90 -2.01
N ARG A 175 7.21 5.67 -2.31
CA ARG A 175 7.25 6.80 -3.23
C ARG A 175 7.89 8.00 -2.51
N ARG A 176 8.90 8.63 -3.11
CA ARG A 176 9.67 9.72 -2.46
C ARG A 176 10.27 10.73 -3.42
N LYS A 177 10.67 11.88 -2.88
CA LYS A 177 11.57 12.80 -3.57
C LYS A 177 13.02 12.31 -3.47
N PRO A 178 13.83 12.38 -4.54
CA PRO A 178 15.26 12.16 -4.47
C PRO A 178 15.87 13.05 -3.38
N GLY A 179 16.76 12.49 -2.55
CA GLY A 179 17.46 13.24 -1.51
C GLY A 179 16.59 13.92 -0.45
N PHE A 180 15.28 13.59 -0.36
CA PHE A 180 14.32 14.31 0.47
C PHE A 180 14.27 15.81 0.18
N GLU A 181 14.42 16.20 -1.10
CA GLU A 181 14.39 17.61 -1.52
C GLU A 181 13.14 18.34 -1.00
N ILE A 182 13.34 19.50 -0.38
CA ILE A 182 12.27 20.40 0.04
C ILE A 182 12.08 21.44 -1.06
N GLY A 183 10.85 21.58 -1.55
CA GLY A 183 10.55 22.45 -2.69
C GLY A 183 9.05 22.65 -2.90
N PRO A 184 8.67 23.55 -3.82
CA PRO A 184 7.27 23.83 -4.10
C PRO A 184 6.54 22.57 -4.55
N LYS A 185 5.22 22.55 -4.31
CA LYS A 185 4.36 21.44 -4.73
C LYS A 185 4.50 21.18 -6.24
N GLY A 186 4.69 19.92 -6.59
CA GLY A 186 5.00 19.49 -7.95
C GLY A 186 5.86 18.25 -7.89
N GLU A 187 5.28 17.15 -7.42
CA GLU A 187 5.86 15.82 -7.36
C GLU A 187 6.05 15.20 -8.76
N GLY A 188 6.45 16.03 -9.74
CA GLY A 188 6.52 15.67 -11.15
C GLY A 188 7.55 14.58 -11.44
N ASP A 189 8.08 14.57 -12.65
CA ASP A 189 8.90 13.47 -13.20
C ASP A 189 10.14 13.08 -12.37
N LYS A 190 10.50 13.85 -11.34
CA LYS A 190 11.63 13.56 -10.43
C LYS A 190 11.30 12.59 -9.30
N VAL A 191 10.02 12.27 -9.04
CA VAL A 191 9.68 11.31 -7.96
C VAL A 191 10.22 9.92 -8.28
N GLN A 192 10.65 9.21 -7.23
CA GLN A 192 11.18 7.86 -7.29
C GLN A 192 10.25 6.90 -6.56
N SER A 193 10.17 5.66 -7.04
CA SER A 193 9.56 4.56 -6.29
C SER A 193 10.62 3.53 -5.92
N LEU A 194 10.73 3.31 -4.61
CA LEU A 194 11.63 2.35 -4.00
C LEU A 194 10.87 1.08 -3.64
N MET A 195 11.52 -0.05 -3.85
CA MET A 195 11.17 -1.27 -3.13
C MET A 195 11.82 -1.20 -1.76
N LEU A 196 10.99 -1.15 -0.72
CA LEU A 196 11.41 -1.38 0.67
C LEU A 196 11.21 -2.86 0.99
N GLU A 197 12.07 -3.42 1.83
CA GLU A 197 12.04 -4.82 2.29
C GLU A 197 12.03 -4.85 3.82
N SER A 198 11.30 -5.82 4.39
CA SER A 198 11.23 -6.06 5.83
C SER A 198 11.23 -7.56 6.14
N ASP A 199 11.89 -7.92 7.24
CA ASP A 199 11.90 -9.28 7.81
C ASP A 199 10.78 -9.50 8.83
N ASP A 200 10.26 -8.41 9.44
CA ASP A 200 9.31 -8.43 10.56
C ASP A 200 8.00 -7.67 10.28
N GLY A 201 7.90 -7.01 9.12
CA GLY A 201 6.78 -6.15 8.73
C GLY A 201 6.79 -4.75 9.37
N LEU A 202 7.73 -4.45 10.25
CA LEU A 202 7.75 -3.19 11.03
C LEU A 202 8.97 -2.32 10.70
N VAL A 203 10.14 -2.95 10.50
CA VAL A 203 11.38 -2.27 10.16
C VAL A 203 11.66 -2.46 8.67
N TRP A 204 11.72 -1.34 7.93
CA TRP A 204 11.83 -1.33 6.49
C TRP A 204 13.19 -0.79 6.03
N LYS A 205 13.78 -1.45 5.04
CA LYS A 205 15.06 -1.06 4.46
C LYS A 205 14.92 -0.93 2.96
N LYS A 206 15.60 0.04 2.36
CA LYS A 206 15.66 0.16 0.90
C LYS A 206 16.31 -1.09 0.30
N ARG A 207 15.61 -1.74 -0.62
CA ARG A 207 16.11 -2.87 -1.40
C ARG A 207 16.57 -2.46 -2.78
N ALA A 208 15.73 -1.76 -3.53
CA ALA A 208 16.01 -1.38 -4.92
C ALA A 208 15.22 -0.13 -5.32
N TYR A 209 15.63 0.49 -6.44
CA TYR A 209 14.74 1.31 -7.24
C TYR A 209 14.00 0.41 -8.22
N PHE A 210 12.73 0.71 -8.47
CA PHE A 210 12.01 0.13 -9.61
C PHE A 210 11.45 1.20 -10.55
N GLN A 211 11.37 2.45 -10.09
CA GLN A 211 11.14 3.64 -10.92
C GLN A 211 12.06 4.77 -10.42
N GLU A 212 12.99 5.23 -11.27
CA GLU A 212 13.94 6.29 -10.92
C GLU A 212 13.41 7.71 -11.22
N THR A 213 12.36 7.79 -12.02
CA THR A 213 11.66 9.01 -12.44
C THR A 213 10.18 8.69 -12.60
N GLY A 214 9.30 9.67 -12.38
CA GLY A 214 7.85 9.50 -12.51
C GLY A 214 7.29 8.42 -11.57
N GLY A 215 7.92 8.24 -10.41
CA GLY A 215 7.52 7.24 -9.43
C GLY A 215 6.09 7.43 -8.98
N ASP A 216 5.33 6.34 -8.93
CA ASP A 216 3.92 6.35 -8.57
C ASP A 216 3.55 5.25 -7.56
N GLU A 217 2.35 5.35 -7.00
CA GLU A 217 1.72 4.36 -6.13
C GLU A 217 1.62 2.99 -6.83
N THR A 218 2.48 2.05 -6.43
CA THR A 218 2.64 0.77 -7.13
C THR A 218 2.46 -0.42 -6.19
N ALA A 219 1.64 -1.39 -6.60
CA ALA A 219 1.50 -2.67 -5.91
C ALA A 219 2.41 -3.72 -6.55
N PHE A 220 3.06 -4.54 -5.72
CA PHE A 220 3.83 -5.68 -6.21
C PHE A 220 2.96 -6.93 -6.32
N LEU A 221 3.19 -7.71 -7.36
CA LEU A 221 2.66 -9.07 -7.52
C LEU A 221 3.83 -10.00 -7.77
N PHE A 222 4.06 -10.94 -6.86
CA PHE A 222 5.07 -11.98 -7.01
C PHE A 222 4.40 -13.27 -7.46
N THR A 223 5.03 -13.99 -8.38
CA THR A 223 4.59 -15.29 -8.92
C THR A 223 5.41 -16.43 -8.36
#